data_AF-A0AA86TJV7-F1
#
_entry.id   AF-A0AA86TJV7-F1
#
_cell.length_a   1.000
_cell.length_b   1.000
_cell.length_c   1.000
_cell.angle_alpha   90.00
_cell.angle_beta   90.00
_cell.angle_gamma   90.00
#
_symmetry.space_group_name_H-M   'P 1'
#
loop_
_entity.id
_entity.type
_entity.pdbx_description
1 polymer ?
#
loop_
_entity_poly.entity_id
_entity_poly.type
_entity_poly.pdbx_seq_one_letter_code
_entity_poly.pdbx_strand_id
1 'polypeptide(L)'
;MNSVELLDKMPDQSGCKCIPAWLRYLLFAITFILGFTLCSASLGKCSDKTSFYLMFVIGVFAAWFASLFIKSIKLQIKHMTKTTDNIICNITIPICLIVTCVLEAVSPHWYSVIAPYIICFAALIWYSLSLIPGFQQCMKGCFKKCMPCL
;
A
#
# COMPACT_ATOMS: atom_id res chain seq x y z
N MET A 1 7.34 2.43 -27.79
CA MET A 1 5.98 2.07 -27.35
C MET A 1 5.52 3.15 -26.39
N ASN A 2 4.55 3.97 -26.79
CA ASN A 2 4.15 5.13 -26.01
C ASN A 2 3.47 4.66 -24.71
N SER A 3 3.74 5.35 -23.59
CA SER A 3 3.19 5.03 -22.27
C SER A 3 1.66 4.91 -22.27
N VAL A 4 0.99 5.62 -23.17
CA VAL A 4 -0.46 5.60 -23.38
C VAL A 4 -0.95 4.25 -23.94
N GLU A 5 -0.27 3.66 -24.93
CA GLU A 5 -0.66 2.36 -25.50
C GLU A 5 -0.47 1.19 -24.52
N LEU A 6 0.44 1.35 -23.56
CA LEU A 6 0.70 0.35 -22.51
C LEU A 6 -0.38 0.39 -21.42
N LEU A 7 -0.97 1.58 -21.17
CA LEU A 7 -2.08 1.78 -20.24
C LEU A 7 -3.41 1.25 -20.78
N ASP A 8 -3.66 1.37 -22.08
CA ASP A 8 -4.89 0.85 -22.72
C ASP A 8 -4.95 -0.68 -22.82
N LYS A 9 -3.80 -1.37 -22.79
CA LYS A 9 -3.73 -2.84 -22.79
C LYS A 9 -3.82 -3.48 -21.41
N MET A 10 -3.97 -2.69 -20.35
CA MET A 10 -4.06 -3.25 -19.00
C MET A 10 -5.45 -3.84 -18.71
N PRO A 11 -5.52 -4.98 -18.02
CA PRO A 11 -6.77 -5.72 -17.85
C PRO A 11 -7.81 -4.89 -17.08
N ASP A 12 -8.95 -4.66 -17.72
CA ASP A 12 -10.07 -3.87 -17.20
C ASP A 12 -10.84 -4.67 -16.13
N GLN A 13 -10.37 -4.63 -14.89
CA GLN A 13 -10.88 -5.43 -13.75
C GLN A 13 -11.59 -4.60 -12.67
N SER A 14 -11.90 -3.32 -12.93
CA SER A 14 -12.62 -2.50 -11.96
C SER A 14 -14.13 -2.80 -11.98
N GLY A 15 -14.81 -2.42 -10.89
CA GLY A 15 -16.27 -2.50 -10.83
C GLY A 15 -16.98 -1.44 -11.67
N CYS A 16 -16.28 -0.39 -12.09
CA CYS A 16 -16.85 0.76 -12.79
C CYS A 16 -16.24 0.86 -14.20
N LYS A 17 -16.85 0.15 -15.16
CA LYS A 17 -16.41 0.12 -16.57
C LYS A 17 -16.42 1.50 -17.26
N CYS A 18 -17.12 2.48 -16.68
CA CYS A 18 -17.27 3.82 -17.23
C CYS A 18 -16.00 4.69 -17.11
N ILE A 19 -15.06 4.33 -16.23
CA ILE A 19 -13.83 5.11 -16.02
C ILE A 19 -12.70 4.52 -16.87
N PRO A 20 -11.97 5.30 -17.67
CA PRO A 20 -10.86 4.78 -18.48
C PRO A 20 -9.71 4.26 -17.60
N ALA A 21 -9.00 3.23 -18.08
CA ALA A 21 -7.99 2.51 -17.30
C ALA A 21 -6.87 3.44 -16.77
N TRP A 22 -6.34 4.34 -17.60
CA TRP A 22 -5.28 5.27 -17.21
C TRP A 22 -5.69 6.18 -16.03
N LEU A 23 -6.94 6.63 -16.00
CA LEU A 23 -7.45 7.51 -14.95
C LEU A 23 -7.57 6.77 -13.62
N ARG A 24 -7.88 5.47 -13.64
CA ARG A 24 -7.91 4.64 -12.43
C ARG A 24 -6.53 4.45 -11.82
N TYR A 25 -5.51 4.23 -12.64
CA TYR A 25 -4.13 4.17 -12.18
C TYR A 25 -3.63 5.51 -11.64
N LEU A 26 -4.06 6.62 -12.26
CA LEU A 26 -3.77 7.96 -11.76
C LEU A 26 -4.41 8.19 -10.38
N LEU A 27 -5.70 7.87 -10.21
CA LEU A 27 -6.40 7.97 -8.93
C LEU A 27 -5.76 7.08 -7.87
N PHE A 28 -5.42 5.83 -8.23
CA PHE A 28 -4.65 4.94 -7.38
C PHE A 28 -3.34 5.58 -6.92
N ALA A 29 -2.53 6.09 -7.85
CA ALA A 29 -1.24 6.68 -7.52
C ALA A 29 -1.37 7.91 -6.63
N ILE A 30 -2.33 8.81 -6.92
CA ILE A 30 -2.59 10.00 -6.12
C ILE A 30 -3.03 9.62 -4.70
N THR A 31 -4.02 8.73 -4.56
CA THR A 31 -4.51 8.31 -3.23
C THR A 31 -3.44 7.55 -2.46
N PHE A 32 -2.64 6.74 -3.13
CA PHE A 32 -1.50 6.04 -2.52
C PHE A 32 -0.48 7.05 -2.00
N ILE A 33 0.03 7.97 -2.84
CA ILE A 33 1.01 8.99 -2.42
C ILE A 33 0.47 9.87 -1.30
N LEU A 34 -0.80 10.28 -1.38
CA LEU A 34 -1.46 11.07 -0.33
C LEU A 34 -1.53 10.29 0.99
N GLY A 35 -1.86 8.99 0.95
CA GLY A 35 -1.83 8.11 2.12
C GLY A 35 -0.44 8.02 2.76
N PHE A 36 0.61 7.84 1.95
CA PHE A 36 2.00 7.83 2.42
C PHE A 36 2.42 9.17 3.02
N THR A 37 1.96 10.28 2.42
CA THR A 37 2.25 11.63 2.90
C THR A 37 1.60 11.88 4.25
N LEU A 38 0.34 11.49 4.43
CA LEU A 38 -0.37 11.58 5.71
C LEU A 38 0.28 10.74 6.80
N CYS A 39 0.66 9.50 6.49
CA CYS A 39 1.41 8.64 7.41
C CYS A 39 2.78 9.24 7.76
N SER A 40 3.47 9.89 6.82
CA SER A 40 4.77 10.54 7.08
C SER A 40 4.60 11.78 7.96
N ALA A 41 3.56 12.57 7.70
CA ALA A 41 3.21 13.73 8.50
C ALA A 41 2.83 13.35 9.94
N SER A 42 2.21 12.17 10.16
CA SER A 42 1.83 11.72 11.50
C SER A 42 3.03 11.56 12.42
N LEU A 43 4.19 11.12 11.94
CA LEU A 43 5.42 11.00 12.74
C LEU A 43 5.88 12.34 13.33
N GLY A 44 5.66 13.45 12.61
CA GLY A 44 5.94 14.80 13.10
C GLY A 44 4.92 15.33 14.11
N LYS A 45 3.85 14.58 14.37
CA LYS A 45 2.72 14.93 15.25
C LYS A 45 2.61 14.02 16.48
N CYS A 46 3.64 13.22 16.82
CA CYS A 46 3.63 12.37 18.02
C CYS A 46 3.37 13.13 19.35
N SER A 47 3.56 14.46 19.38
CA SER A 47 3.20 15.29 20.55
C SER A 47 1.69 15.52 20.70
N ASP A 48 0.93 15.43 19.62
CA ASP A 48 -0.53 15.56 19.60
C ASP A 48 -1.15 14.23 19.17
N LYS A 49 -1.55 13.44 20.17
CA LYS A 49 -2.11 12.09 20.00
C LYS A 49 -3.24 12.07 18.96
N THR A 50 -4.17 13.03 19.05
CA THR A 50 -5.34 13.08 18.17
C THR A 50 -4.93 13.27 16.72
N SER A 51 -4.04 14.23 16.47
CA SER A 51 -3.49 14.47 15.13
C SER A 51 -2.68 13.28 14.62
N PHE A 52 -1.88 12.64 15.48
CA PHE A 52 -1.14 11.42 15.12
C PHE A 52 -2.08 10.31 14.65
N TYR A 53 -3.07 9.94 15.47
CA TYR A 53 -4.00 8.85 15.15
C TYR A 53 -4.81 9.13 13.90
N LEU A 54 -5.36 10.34 13.76
CA LEU A 54 -6.13 10.72 12.58
C LEU A 54 -5.28 10.61 11.32
N MET A 55 -4.09 11.23 11.30
CA MET A 55 -3.23 11.24 10.11
C MET A 55 -2.71 9.84 9.78
N PHE A 56 -2.31 9.05 10.78
CA PHE A 56 -1.79 7.70 10.59
C PHE A 56 -2.87 6.74 10.11
N VAL A 57 -4.01 6.65 10.80
CA VAL A 57 -5.09 5.72 10.46
C VAL A 57 -5.70 6.07 9.11
N ILE A 58 -5.99 7.35 8.86
CA ILE A 58 -6.52 7.80 7.56
C ILE A 58 -5.49 7.54 6.47
N GLY A 59 -4.20 7.82 6.72
CA GLY A 59 -3.13 7.59 5.75
C GLY A 59 -2.98 6.12 5.36
N VAL A 60 -2.97 5.21 6.34
CA VAL A 60 -2.87 3.76 6.10
C VAL A 60 -4.08 3.27 5.32
N PHE A 61 -5.30 3.65 5.72
CA PHE A 61 -6.50 3.25 4.99
C PHE A 61 -6.57 3.84 3.59
N ALA A 62 -6.18 5.10 3.40
CA ALA A 62 -6.11 5.71 2.06
C ALA A 62 -5.14 4.94 1.16
N ALA A 63 -3.93 4.63 1.64
CA ALA A 63 -2.95 3.86 0.89
C ALA A 63 -3.42 2.42 0.61
N TRP A 64 -4.06 1.77 1.58
CA TRP A 64 -4.53 0.39 1.43
C TRP A 64 -5.73 0.29 0.48
N PHE A 65 -6.72 1.17 0.64
CA PHE A 65 -7.93 1.22 -0.17
C PHE A 65 -7.75 1.87 -1.53
N ALA A 66 -6.63 2.55 -1.81
CA ALA A 66 -6.31 3.03 -3.15
C ALA A 66 -6.42 1.90 -4.19
N SER A 67 -6.11 0.67 -3.80
CA SER A 67 -6.24 -0.54 -4.63
C SER A 67 -7.65 -0.77 -5.22
N LEU A 68 -8.70 -0.23 -4.58
CA LEU A 68 -10.09 -0.31 -5.06
C LEU A 68 -10.33 0.49 -6.35
N PHE A 69 -9.48 1.48 -6.65
CA PHE A 69 -9.53 2.17 -7.95
C PHE A 69 -9.13 1.23 -9.10
N ILE A 70 -8.28 0.25 -8.84
CA ILE A 70 -7.80 -0.70 -9.86
C ILE A 70 -8.75 -1.91 -9.97
N LYS A 71 -9.19 -2.48 -8.84
CA LYS A 71 -9.99 -3.72 -8.81
C LYS A 71 -11.30 -3.53 -8.06
N SER A 72 -12.38 -4.15 -8.55
CA SER A 72 -13.62 -4.25 -7.76
C SER A 72 -13.38 -4.98 -6.44
N ILE A 73 -14.19 -4.70 -5.41
CA ILE A 73 -14.10 -5.34 -4.09
C ILE A 73 -14.04 -6.88 -4.21
N LYS A 74 -14.90 -7.49 -5.05
CA LYS A 74 -14.94 -8.94 -5.25
C LYS A 74 -13.61 -9.48 -5.82
N LEU A 75 -13.05 -8.79 -6.82
CA LEU A 75 -11.78 -9.17 -7.43
C LEU A 75 -10.58 -8.85 -6.53
N GLN A 76 -10.71 -7.82 -5.69
CA GLN A 76 -9.70 -7.43 -4.72
C GLN A 76 -9.58 -8.47 -3.61
N ILE A 77 -10.69 -8.97 -3.05
CA ILE A 77 -10.65 -10.07 -2.07
C ILE A 77 -9.98 -11.30 -2.68
N LYS A 78 -10.37 -11.68 -3.90
CA LYS A 78 -9.73 -12.79 -4.62
C LYS A 78 -8.24 -12.55 -4.87
N HIS A 79 -7.83 -11.30 -5.08
CA HIS A 79 -6.42 -10.92 -5.28
C HIS A 79 -5.61 -10.93 -3.99
N MET A 80 -6.22 -10.48 -2.88
CA MET A 80 -5.64 -10.52 -1.54
C MET A 80 -5.30 -11.95 -1.12
N THR A 81 -6.12 -12.93 -1.53
CA THR A 81 -5.92 -14.36 -1.22
C THR A 81 -5.19 -15.14 -2.32
N LYS A 82 -4.79 -14.50 -3.42
CA LYS A 82 -4.21 -15.19 -4.59
C LYS A 82 -2.82 -15.75 -4.34
N THR A 83 -2.00 -15.05 -3.58
CA THR A 83 -0.60 -15.43 -3.32
C THR A 83 -0.30 -15.33 -1.84
N THR A 84 0.63 -16.16 -1.35
CA THR A 84 1.08 -16.13 0.05
C THR A 84 1.60 -14.75 0.43
N ASP A 85 2.36 -14.09 -0.44
CA ASP A 85 2.87 -12.73 -0.22
C ASP A 85 1.75 -11.71 -0.01
N ASN A 86 0.68 -11.79 -0.80
CA ASN A 86 -0.46 -10.89 -0.65
C ASN A 86 -1.20 -11.16 0.66
N ILE A 87 -1.36 -12.43 1.05
CA ILE A 87 -1.97 -12.81 2.32
C ILE A 87 -1.15 -12.24 3.47
N ILE A 88 0.17 -12.44 3.44
CA ILE A 88 1.09 -11.90 4.45
C ILE A 88 0.95 -10.39 4.54
N CYS A 89 1.01 -9.66 3.42
CA CYS A 89 0.88 -8.19 3.45
C CYS A 89 -0.46 -7.73 4.05
N ASN A 90 -1.58 -8.36 3.68
CA ASN A 90 -2.90 -7.98 4.19
C ASN A 90 -3.11 -8.33 5.67
N ILE A 91 -2.33 -9.25 6.23
CA ILE A 91 -2.29 -9.54 7.67
C ILE A 91 -1.32 -8.59 8.38
N THR A 92 -0.16 -8.31 7.78
CA THR A 92 0.87 -7.43 8.35
C THR A 92 0.38 -5.99 8.48
N ILE A 93 -0.34 -5.45 7.49
CA ILE A 93 -0.87 -4.07 7.53
C ILE A 93 -1.72 -3.80 8.79
N PRO A 94 -2.79 -4.57 9.09
CA PRO A 94 -3.60 -4.33 10.28
C PRO A 94 -2.84 -4.61 11.59
N ILE A 95 -1.93 -5.60 11.62
CA ILE A 95 -1.09 -5.84 12.79
C ILE A 95 -0.20 -4.63 13.07
N CYS A 96 0.51 -4.13 12.06
CA CYS A 96 1.37 -2.96 12.22
C CYS A 96 0.58 -1.69 12.55
N LEU A 97 -0.63 -1.54 12.01
CA LEU A 97 -1.54 -0.45 12.39
C LEU A 97 -1.82 -0.49 13.90
N ILE A 98 -2.28 -1.64 14.42
CA ILE A 98 -2.62 -1.83 15.83
C ILE A 98 -1.38 -1.64 16.71
N VAL A 99 -0.25 -2.27 16.36
CA VAL A 99 1.01 -2.18 17.12
C VAL A 99 1.50 -0.74 17.17
N THR A 100 1.45 0.00 16.06
CA THR A 100 1.84 1.41 16.03
C THR A 100 0.96 2.26 16.94
N CYS A 101 -0.35 2.01 16.94
CA CYS A 101 -1.27 2.70 17.83
C CYS A 101 -1.00 2.38 19.31
N VAL A 102 -0.79 1.12 19.67
CA VAL A 102 -0.49 0.73 21.06
C VAL A 102 0.84 1.31 21.53
N LEU A 103 1.87 1.28 20.67
CA LEU A 103 3.19 1.82 21.02
C LEU A 103 3.15 3.33 21.21
N GLU A 104 2.40 4.07 20.38
CA GLU A 104 2.21 5.51 20.60
C GLU A 104 1.52 5.78 21.93
N ALA A 105 0.50 4.97 22.28
CA ALA A 105 -0.24 5.15 23.53
C ALA A 105 0.63 4.92 24.78
N VAL A 106 1.56 3.96 24.72
CA VAL A 106 2.45 3.57 25.83
C VAL A 106 3.72 4.44 25.88
N SER A 107 4.27 4.78 24.72
CA SER A 107 5.52 5.53 24.57
C SER A 107 5.40 6.51 23.39
N PRO A 108 4.99 7.76 23.63
CA PRO A 108 4.68 8.75 22.59
C PRO A 108 5.95 9.38 22.00
N HIS A 109 6.87 8.53 21.57
CA HIS A 109 8.10 8.94 20.90
C HIS A 109 8.15 8.33 19.50
N TRP A 110 8.58 9.13 18.53
CA TRP A 110 8.67 8.73 17.13
C TRP A 110 9.56 7.49 16.92
N TYR A 111 10.59 7.30 17.75
CA TYR A 111 11.49 6.16 17.66
C TYR A 111 10.83 4.85 18.10
N SER A 112 9.83 4.90 18.99
CA SER A 112 9.08 3.72 19.46
C SER A 112 8.20 3.16 18.36
N VAL A 113 7.73 4.01 17.44
CA VAL A 113 6.83 3.63 16.34
C VAL A 113 7.54 3.37 15.01
N ILE A 114 8.83 3.66 14.88
CA ILE A 114 9.53 3.63 13.58
C ILE A 114 9.62 2.22 12.96
N ALA A 115 9.83 1.19 13.78
CA ALA A 115 9.95 -0.18 13.31
C ALA A 115 8.63 -0.71 12.70
N PRO A 116 7.48 -0.71 13.42
CA PRO A 116 6.21 -1.15 12.83
C PRO A 116 5.75 -0.23 11.71
N TYR A 117 6.12 1.05 11.73
CA TYR A 117 5.87 1.99 10.65
C TYR A 117 6.56 1.59 9.34
N ILE A 118 7.87 1.30 9.38
CA ILE A 118 8.63 0.87 8.19
C ILE A 118 8.08 -0.46 7.65
N ILE A 119 7.75 -1.40 8.54
CA ILE A 119 7.15 -2.68 8.13
C ILE A 119 5.80 -2.48 7.45
N CYS A 120 4.94 -1.60 7.99
CA CYS A 120 3.65 -1.24 7.39
C CYS A 120 3.85 -0.65 5.99
N PHE A 121 4.80 0.27 5.84
CA PHE A 121 5.13 0.90 4.55
C PHE A 121 5.61 -0.11 3.52
N ALA A 122 6.53 -1.00 3.91
CA ALA A 122 7.02 -2.06 3.05
C ALA A 122 5.88 -2.99 2.61
N ALA A 123 4.98 -3.37 3.53
CA ALA A 123 3.82 -4.20 3.22
C ALA A 123 2.83 -3.51 2.26
N LEU A 124 2.55 -2.22 2.46
CA LEU A 124 1.70 -1.42 1.58
C LEU A 124 2.30 -1.30 0.17
N ILE A 125 3.61 -1.00 0.07
CA ILE A 125 4.30 -0.93 -1.23
C ILE A 125 4.27 -2.29 -1.91
N TRP A 126 4.64 -3.36 -1.21
CA TRP A 126 4.68 -4.71 -1.78
C TRP A 126 3.31 -5.19 -2.24
N TYR A 127 2.27 -4.91 -1.45
CA TYR A 127 0.88 -5.19 -1.83
C TYR A 127 0.46 -4.36 -3.05
N SER A 128 0.78 -3.06 -3.09
CA SER A 128 0.49 -2.19 -4.23
C SER A 128 1.17 -2.64 -5.52
N LEU A 129 2.43 -3.06 -5.44
CA LEU A 129 3.16 -3.60 -6.59
C LEU A 129 2.54 -4.91 -7.11
N SER A 130 1.84 -5.67 -6.27
CA SER A 130 1.11 -6.87 -6.69
C SER A 130 -0.08 -6.58 -7.60
N LEU A 131 -0.60 -5.35 -7.57
CA LEU A 131 -1.75 -4.94 -8.38
C LEU A 131 -1.35 -4.67 -9.82
N ILE A 132 -0.09 -4.28 -10.04
CA ILE A 132 0.46 -4.03 -11.37
C ILE A 132 0.99 -5.36 -11.94
N PRO A 133 0.42 -5.87 -13.05
CA PRO A 133 0.84 -7.15 -13.61
C PRO A 133 2.32 -7.13 -13.99
N GLY A 134 3.06 -8.17 -13.58
CA GLY A 134 4.49 -8.34 -13.88
C GLY A 134 5.46 -7.63 -12.93
N PHE A 135 5.04 -6.62 -12.16
CA PHE A 135 5.97 -5.82 -11.34
C PHE A 135 6.60 -6.60 -10.18
N GLN A 136 5.80 -7.39 -9.44
CA GLN A 136 6.34 -8.26 -8.39
C GLN A 136 7.31 -9.33 -8.94
N GLN A 137 7.07 -9.85 -10.15
CA GLN A 137 7.95 -10.84 -10.78
C GLN A 137 9.26 -10.19 -11.23
N CYS A 138 9.21 -8.98 -11.80
CA CYS A 138 10.40 -8.19 -12.13
C CYS A 138 11.23 -7.87 -10.87
N MET A 139 10.60 -7.42 -9.79
CA MET A 139 11.28 -7.15 -8.52
C MET A 139 11.93 -8.41 -7.95
N LYS A 140 11.21 -9.55 -7.91
CA LYS A 140 11.78 -10.84 -7.50
C LYS A 140 12.96 -11.27 -8.38
N GLY A 141 12.89 -11.01 -9.68
CA GLY A 141 13.99 -11.27 -10.61
C GLY A 141 15.21 -10.40 -10.35
N CYS A 142 15.03 -9.11 -10.06
CA CYS A 142 16.11 -8.20 -9.66
C CYS A 142 16.72 -8.64 -8.32
N PHE A 143 15.89 -8.95 -7.32
CA PHE A 143 16.37 -9.42 -6.02
C PHE A 143 17.14 -10.75 -6.12
N LYS A 144 16.69 -11.71 -6.95
CA LYS A 144 17.43 -12.96 -7.20
C LYS A 144 18.75 -12.74 -7.93
N LYS A 145 18.85 -11.74 -8.80
CA LYS A 145 20.10 -11.39 -9.49
C LYS A 145 21.06 -10.60 -8.60
N CYS A 146 20.54 -9.77 -7.70
CA CYS A 146 21.34 -8.98 -6.76
C CYS A 146 21.76 -9.77 -5.51
N MET A 147 21.02 -10.81 -5.13
CA MET A 147 21.39 -11.76 -4.08
C MET A 147 21.40 -13.19 -4.65
N PRO A 148 22.41 -13.55 -5.47
CA PRO A 148 22.51 -14.88 -6.06
C PRO A 148 22.82 -15.99 -5.05
N CYS A 149 23.05 -15.66 -3.77
CA CYS A 149 23.57 -16.57 -2.74
C CYS A 149 22.61 -16.81 -1.55
N LEU A 150 21.31 -16.55 -1.70
CA LEU A 150 20.30 -16.81 -0.65
C LEU A 150 19.19 -17.74 -1.15
#